data_AF-S4RG78-F1
#
_entry.id   AF-S4RG78-F1
#
_cell.length_a   1.000
_cell.length_b   1.000
_cell.length_c   1.000
_cell.angle_alpha   90.00
_cell.angle_beta   90.00
_cell.angle_gamma   90.00
#
_symmetry.space_group_name_H-M   'P 1'
#
loop_
_entity.id
_entity.type
_entity.pdbx_description
1 polymer ?
#
loop_
_entity_poly.entity_id
_entity_poly.type
_entity_poly.pdbx_seq_one_letter_code
_entity_poly.pdbx_strand_id
1 'polypeptide(L)'
;SQVEARGTRYVYADFLIKLGTVTMGPSSKGVCVEVEYCPCVVPSDWGLLQEFMQALLGPHAPVSPPTAGAGRADGATGGAALYTAADTMVQYMELFNRMRKQQGPSAPTQR
;
A
#
# COMPACT_ATOMS: atom_id res chain seq x y z
N SER A 1 -0.49 -20.31 -5.47
CA SER A 1 0.17 -20.32 -4.14
C SER A 1 -0.44 -19.25 -3.25
N GLN A 2 -0.64 -19.56 -1.96
CA GLN A 2 -1.07 -18.59 -0.94
C GLN A 2 -0.04 -17.46 -0.84
N VAL A 3 -0.51 -16.23 -0.72
CA VAL A 3 0.31 -15.03 -0.49
C VAL A 3 -0.01 -14.53 0.90
N GLU A 4 1.01 -14.26 1.70
CA GLU A 4 0.86 -13.71 3.05
C GLU A 4 1.72 -12.46 3.19
N ALA A 5 1.23 -11.47 3.95
CA ALA A 5 2.02 -10.33 4.40
C ALA A 5 2.06 -10.34 5.93
N ARG A 6 3.25 -10.40 6.52
CA ARG A 6 3.44 -10.42 7.99
C ARG A 6 4.43 -9.37 8.40
N GLY A 7 4.11 -8.60 9.43
CA GLY A 7 4.84 -7.38 9.73
C GLY A 7 4.54 -6.75 11.08
N THR A 8 5.21 -5.63 11.32
CA THR A 8 5.08 -4.83 12.53
C THR A 8 4.29 -3.55 12.22
N ARG A 9 3.48 -3.13 13.19
CA ARG A 9 2.68 -1.90 13.17
C ARG A 9 3.36 -0.83 14.01
N TYR A 10 3.50 0.37 13.46
CA TYR A 10 4.05 1.55 14.09
C TYR A 10 3.04 2.68 14.05
N VAL A 11 3.07 3.54 15.08
CA VAL A 11 2.29 4.77 15.14
C VAL A 11 3.28 5.93 15.19
N TYR A 12 3.10 6.90 14.30
CA TYR A 12 3.88 8.13 14.28
C TYR A 12 2.94 9.31 14.08
N ALA A 13 2.72 10.10 15.14
CA ALA A 13 1.70 11.15 15.16
C ALA A 13 0.32 10.62 14.70
N ASP A 14 -0.24 11.18 13.64
CA ASP A 14 -1.50 10.82 12.99
C ASP A 14 -1.34 9.76 11.88
N PHE A 15 -0.15 9.16 11.73
CA PHE A 15 0.11 8.10 10.77
C PHE A 15 0.19 6.73 11.43
N LEU A 16 -0.50 5.78 10.80
CA LEU A 16 -0.32 4.37 11.06
C LEU A 16 0.48 3.71 9.94
N ILE A 17 1.57 3.03 10.30
CA ILE A 17 2.49 2.44 9.33
C ILE A 17 2.61 0.95 9.64
N LYS A 18 2.35 0.09 8.66
CA LYS A 18 2.59 -1.34 8.77
C LYS A 18 3.65 -1.75 7.77
N LEU A 19 4.76 -2.30 8.24
CA LEU A 19 5.84 -2.82 7.41
C LEU A 19 5.84 -4.34 7.51
N GLY A 20 5.65 -5.02 6.38
CA GLY A 20 5.57 -6.48 6.33
C GLY A 20 6.43 -7.10 5.24
N THR A 21 6.87 -8.34 5.48
CA THR A 21 7.43 -9.20 4.44
C THR A 21 6.29 -9.92 3.74
N VAL A 22 6.30 -9.89 2.41
CA VAL A 22 5.36 -10.65 1.58
C VAL A 22 5.99 -11.98 1.19
N THR A 23 5.32 -13.07 1.54
CA THR A 23 5.74 -14.43 1.18
C THR A 23 4.71 -15.07 0.24
N MET A 24 5.19 -15.97 -0.61
CA MET A 24 4.33 -16.80 -1.45
C MET A 24 4.79 -18.26 -1.34
N GLY A 25 4.04 -19.06 -0.58
CA GLY A 25 4.55 -20.35 -0.09
C GLY A 25 5.82 -20.14 0.76
N PRO A 26 6.89 -20.92 0.57
CA PRO A 26 8.13 -20.78 1.35
C PRO A 26 9.02 -19.61 0.90
N SER A 27 8.69 -18.94 -0.22
CA SER A 27 9.57 -17.92 -0.80
C SER A 27 9.17 -16.51 -0.37
N SER A 28 10.13 -15.73 0.14
CA SER A 28 9.99 -14.28 0.25
C SER A 28 9.92 -13.64 -1.13
N LYS A 29 9.04 -12.65 -1.29
CA LYS A 29 8.80 -11.92 -2.54
C LYS A 29 9.14 -10.43 -2.42
N GLY A 30 9.34 -9.92 -1.21
CA GLY A 30 9.70 -8.54 -0.97
C GLY A 30 9.05 -7.98 0.29
N VAL A 31 8.99 -6.66 0.38
CA VAL A 31 8.36 -5.93 1.49
C VAL A 31 7.11 -5.18 1.00
N CYS A 32 6.12 -5.08 1.86
CA CYS A 32 4.96 -4.20 1.69
C CYS A 32 4.96 -3.14 2.80
N VAL A 33 4.60 -1.92 2.43
CA VAL A 33 4.40 -0.81 3.36
C VAL A 33 2.97 -0.35 3.19
N GLU A 34 2.18 -0.41 4.26
CA GLU A 34 0.85 0.18 4.35
C GLU A 34 0.96 1.45 5.19
N VAL A 35 0.46 2.56 4.67
CA VAL A 35 0.39 3.83 5.38
C VAL A 35 -1.06 4.29 5.39
N GLU A 36 -1.59 4.49 6.58
CA GLU A 36 -2.93 5.01 6.82
C GLU A 36 -2.81 6.32 7.58
N TYR A 37 -3.41 7.37 7.02
CA TYR A 37 -3.55 8.65 7.70
C TYR A 37 -4.81 8.63 8.54
N CYS A 38 -4.66 8.76 9.86
CA CYS A 38 -5.75 8.77 10.83
C CYS A 38 -5.89 10.20 11.39
N PRO A 39 -6.47 11.14 10.60
CA PRO A 39 -6.48 12.55 10.93
C PRO A 39 -7.16 12.84 12.27
N CYS A 40 -6.51 13.70 13.08
CA CYS A 40 -7.11 14.26 14.28
C CYS A 40 -7.69 15.67 14.06
N VAL A 41 -7.16 16.43 13.08
CA VAL A 41 -7.53 17.83 12.83
C VAL A 41 -7.62 18.17 11.34
N VAL A 42 -6.61 17.78 10.54
CA VAL A 42 -6.57 18.10 9.11
C VAL A 42 -7.26 16.98 8.32
N PRO A 43 -8.24 17.28 7.45
CA PRO A 43 -8.85 16.26 6.61
C PRO A 43 -7.81 15.51 5.76
N SER A 44 -8.07 14.23 5.47
CA SER A 44 -7.16 13.42 4.67
C SER A 44 -6.94 14.04 3.28
N ASP A 45 -5.70 14.41 3.00
CA ASP A 45 -5.25 14.90 1.70
C ASP A 45 -4.18 13.95 1.14
N TRP A 46 -4.30 13.66 -0.16
CA TRP A 46 -3.33 12.83 -0.86
C TRP A 46 -1.95 13.47 -0.87
N GLY A 47 -1.86 14.81 -0.98
CA GLY A 47 -0.59 15.54 -0.96
C GLY A 47 0.22 15.26 0.30
N LEU A 48 -0.43 15.35 1.46
CA LEU A 48 0.18 15.05 2.76
C LEU A 48 0.68 13.59 2.85
N LEU A 49 -0.17 12.64 2.42
CA LEU A 49 0.20 11.22 2.43
C LEU A 49 1.39 10.95 1.49
N GLN A 50 1.40 11.59 0.32
CA GLN A 50 2.48 11.48 -0.67
C GLN A 50 3.79 12.05 -0.13
N GLU A 51 3.79 13.24 0.49
CA GLU A 51 4.97 13.83 1.11
C GLU A 51 5.55 12.93 2.20
N PHE A 52 4.69 12.40 3.07
CA PHE A 52 5.10 11.45 4.11
C PHE A 52 5.75 10.19 3.50
N MET A 53 5.09 9.57 2.51
CA MET A 53 5.62 8.38 1.85
C MET A 53 6.91 8.67 1.09
N GLN A 54 7.08 9.85 0.51
CA GLN A 54 8.29 10.26 -0.18
C GLN A 54 9.45 10.45 0.79
N ALA A 55 9.21 11.03 1.98
CA ALA A 55 10.21 11.10 3.04
C ALA A 55 10.61 9.70 3.56
N LEU A 56 9.65 8.77 3.64
CA LEU A 56 9.86 7.42 4.19
C LEU A 56 10.52 6.45 3.19
N LEU A 57 10.07 6.46 1.94
CA LEU A 57 10.42 5.46 0.91
C LEU A 57 11.33 6.03 -0.19
N GLY A 58 11.58 7.34 -0.18
CA GLY A 58 12.36 8.04 -1.19
C GLY A 58 11.81 7.78 -2.61
N PRO A 59 12.64 7.31 -3.55
CA PRO A 59 12.25 7.12 -4.94
C PRO A 59 11.23 5.99 -5.16
N HIS A 60 10.95 5.17 -4.14
CA HIS A 60 9.97 4.07 -4.23
C HIS A 60 8.56 4.48 -3.80
N ALA A 61 8.36 5.73 -3.37
CA ALA A 61 7.04 6.23 -3.02
C ALA A 61 6.11 6.28 -4.24
N PRO A 62 4.82 5.96 -4.08
CA PRO A 62 3.85 6.10 -5.17
C PRO A 62 3.63 7.58 -5.52
N VAL A 63 3.61 7.87 -6.82
CA VAL A 63 3.47 9.24 -7.36
C VAL A 63 2.00 9.63 -7.56
N SER A 64 1.09 8.65 -7.58
CA SER A 64 -0.34 8.83 -7.80
C SER A 64 -1.14 8.11 -6.71
N PRO A 65 -2.35 8.60 -6.39
CA PRO A 65 -3.22 7.93 -5.44
C PRO A 65 -3.56 6.51 -5.90
N PRO A 66 -3.82 5.58 -4.96
CA PRO A 66 -4.28 4.25 -5.30
C PRO A 66 -5.54 4.30 -6.17
N THR A 67 -5.64 3.37 -7.12
CA THR A 67 -6.83 3.19 -7.96
C THR A 67 -8.04 2.69 -7.17
N ALA A 68 -7.82 2.06 -6.01
CA ALA A 68 -8.86 1.66 -5.08
C ALA A 68 -9.59 2.89 -4.51
N GLY A 69 -10.85 3.07 -4.88
CA GLY A 69 -11.68 4.22 -4.49
C GLY A 69 -11.67 5.38 -5.48
N ALA A 70 -10.72 5.41 -6.43
CA ALA A 70 -10.67 6.40 -7.49
C ALA A 70 -11.91 6.27 -8.39
N GLY A 71 -12.75 7.30 -8.42
CA GLY A 71 -13.98 7.35 -9.23
C GLY A 71 -15.26 6.97 -8.50
N ARG A 72 -15.22 6.62 -7.21
CA ARG A 72 -16.44 6.64 -6.40
C ARG A 72 -16.72 8.10 -6.02
N ALA A 73 -17.71 8.69 -6.68
CA ALA A 73 -18.33 9.91 -6.18
C ALA A 73 -19.26 9.51 -5.04
N ASP A 74 -19.12 10.13 -3.86
CA ASP A 74 -20.16 10.00 -2.85
C ASP A 74 -21.39 10.81 -3.32
N GLY A 75 -22.44 10.09 -3.69
CA GLY A 75 -23.69 10.67 -4.22
C GLY A 75 -24.40 11.61 -3.24
N ALA A 76 -23.98 11.66 -1.96
CA ALA A 76 -24.55 12.53 -0.95
C ALA A 76 -23.83 13.88 -0.78
N THR A 77 -22.56 14.02 -1.21
CA THR A 77 -21.76 15.22 -0.88
C THR A 77 -20.96 15.80 -2.05
N GLY A 78 -20.98 15.20 -3.24
CA GLY A 78 -20.23 15.73 -4.40
C GLY A 78 -18.70 15.73 -4.21
N GLY A 79 -18.21 15.07 -3.15
CA GLY A 79 -16.81 14.87 -2.84
C GLY A 79 -16.30 13.48 -3.22
N ALA A 80 -14.98 13.31 -3.15
CA ALA A 80 -14.33 12.00 -3.27
C ALA A 80 -14.89 11.05 -2.20
N ALA A 81 -15.23 9.82 -2.58
CA ALA A 81 -15.77 8.84 -1.64
C ALA A 81 -14.85 8.63 -0.44
N LEU A 82 -15.48 8.49 0.73
CA LEU A 82 -14.80 8.19 1.97
C LEU A 82 -14.09 6.84 1.87
N TYR A 83 -12.85 6.81 2.34
CA TYR A 83 -12.05 5.59 2.44
C TYR A 83 -12.76 4.53 3.29
N THR A 84 -12.65 3.28 2.85
CA THR A 84 -13.15 2.11 3.58
C THR A 84 -12.08 1.02 3.67
N ALA A 85 -12.21 0.11 4.64
CA ALA A 85 -11.33 -1.05 4.73
C ALA A 85 -11.33 -1.94 3.46
N ALA A 86 -12.40 -1.88 2.65
CA ALA A 86 -12.47 -2.57 1.38
C ALA A 86 -11.47 -2.02 0.35
N ASP A 87 -11.16 -0.72 0.40
CA ASP A 87 -10.19 -0.09 -0.49
C ASP A 87 -8.78 -0.63 -0.23
N THR A 88 -8.42 -0.80 1.04
CA THR A 88 -7.15 -1.44 1.43
C THR A 88 -7.07 -2.88 0.93
N MET A 89 -8.17 -3.63 0.95
CA MET A 89 -8.18 -4.99 0.39
C MET A 89 -7.90 -4.99 -1.12
N VAL A 90 -8.48 -4.04 -1.86
CA VAL A 90 -8.22 -3.89 -3.30
C VAL A 90 -6.74 -3.55 -3.53
N GLN A 91 -6.16 -2.64 -2.74
CA GLN A 91 -4.74 -2.30 -2.83
C GLN A 91 -3.83 -3.52 -2.58
N TYR A 92 -4.14 -4.35 -1.58
CA TYR A 92 -3.43 -5.61 -1.35
C TYR A 92 -3.53 -6.56 -2.55
N MET A 93 -4.72 -6.71 -3.14
CA MET A 93 -4.90 -7.55 -4.32
C MET A 93 -4.07 -7.05 -5.52
N GLU A 94 -4.06 -5.75 -5.78
CA GLU A 94 -3.25 -5.14 -6.83
C GLU A 94 -1.74 -5.35 -6.59
N LEU A 95 -1.28 -5.16 -5.35
CA LEU A 95 0.11 -5.42 -4.95
C LEU A 95 0.49 -6.89 -5.18
N PHE A 96 -0.30 -7.83 -4.65
CA PHE A 96 -0.02 -9.26 -4.77
C PHE A 96 -0.06 -9.74 -6.22
N ASN A 97 -0.95 -9.19 -7.04
CA ASN A 97 -0.98 -9.47 -8.47
C ASN A 97 0.27 -8.98 -9.20
N ARG A 98 0.80 -7.80 -8.84
CA ARG A 98 2.08 -7.30 -9.37
C ARG A 98 3.24 -8.22 -8.98
N MET A 99 3.30 -8.66 -7.73
CA MET A 99 4.37 -9.54 -7.23
C MET A 99 4.32 -10.94 -7.85
N ARG A 100 3.13 -11.46 -8.19
CA ARG A 100 2.99 -12.70 -8.97
C ARG A 100 3.58 -12.56 -10.37
N LYS A 101 3.34 -11.43 -11.05
CA LYS A 101 3.83 -11.15 -12.40
C LYS A 101 5.35 -10.92 -12.48
N GLN A 102 5.97 -10.43 -11.40
CA GLN A 102 7.41 -10.22 -11.32
C GLN A 102 8.24 -11.52 -11.28
N GLN A 103 7.61 -12.71 -11.37
CA GLN A 103 8.30 -13.98 -11.61
C GLN A 103 8.82 -14.07 -13.05
N GLY A 104 9.82 -13.26 -13.39
CA GLY A 104 10.72 -13.53 -14.52
C GLY A 104 11.76 -14.59 -14.13
N PRO A 105 12.39 -15.27 -15.10
CA PRO A 105 13.34 -16.35 -14.83
C PRO A 105 14.48 -15.83 -13.96
N SER A 106 14.68 -16.46 -12.80
CA SER A 106 15.88 -16.25 -12.00
C SER A 106 17.06 -16.76 -12.83
N ALA A 107 18.03 -15.89 -13.09
CA ALA A 107 19.26 -16.28 -13.78
C ALA A 107 19.90 -17.46 -13.01
N PRO A 108 20.40 -18.49 -13.71
CA PRO A 108 21.01 -19.63 -13.04
C PRO A 108 22.22 -19.12 -12.26
N THR A 109 22.20 -19.36 -10.95
CA THR A 109 23.35 -19.16 -10.06
C THR A 109 24.48 -20.06 -10.55
N GLN A 110 25.47 -19.50 -11.25
CA GLN A 110 26.72 -20.19 -11.51
C GLN A 110 27.45 -20.37 -10.17
N ARG A 111 27.74 -21.64 -9.84
CA ARG A 111 28.62 -22.05 -8.74
C ARG A 111 30.09 -21.90 -9.15
#